data_AF-A0A0G0N0K3-F1
#
_entry.id   AF-A0A0G0N0K3-F1
#
_cell.length_a   1.000
_cell.length_b   1.000
_cell.length_c   1.000
_cell.angle_alpha   90.00
_cell.angle_beta   90.00
_cell.angle_gamma   90.00
#
_symmetry.space_group_name_H-M   'P 1'
#
loop_
_entity.id
_entity.type
_entity.pdbx_description
1 polymer ?
#
loop_
_entity_poly.entity_id
_entity_poly.type
_entity_poly.pdbx_seq_one_letter_code
_entity_poly.pdbx_strand_id
1 'polypeptide(L)'
;MEKGRLSDKTTYVVIVDVGLSLLAGFFIASQALPNTGHFITVLAASFLAVAPDVIESPYYFFKKHYKIIEKFIDFQRSIQNDASPVVGLLTQVLVVAAALWWVLK
;
A
#
# COMPACT_ATOMS: atom_id res chain seq x y z
N MET A 1 5.66 7.04 -24.16
CA MET A 1 5.24 6.15 -23.05
C MET A 1 4.30 5.10 -23.64
N GLU A 2 4.81 3.92 -23.93
CA GLU A 2 4.02 2.83 -24.51
C GLU A 2 3.15 2.18 -23.43
N LYS A 3 1.84 2.47 -23.50
CA LYS A 3 0.68 1.80 -22.89
C LYS A 3 1.00 0.71 -21.84
N GLY A 4 1.04 1.12 -20.57
CA GLY A 4 0.74 0.28 -19.41
C GLY A 4 1.77 -0.76 -18.96
N ARG A 5 2.87 -1.02 -19.70
CA ARG A 5 3.83 -2.07 -19.32
C ARG A 5 4.92 -1.53 -18.38
N LEU A 6 4.97 -2.05 -17.16
CA LEU A 6 6.08 -1.80 -16.23
C LEU A 6 7.38 -2.43 -16.75
N SER A 7 8.51 -1.78 -16.50
CA SER A 7 9.84 -2.34 -16.78
C SER A 7 10.11 -3.53 -15.86
N ASP A 8 10.89 -4.51 -16.31
CA ASP A 8 11.27 -5.69 -15.51
C ASP A 8 11.93 -5.29 -14.18
N LYS A 9 12.70 -4.19 -14.19
CA LYS A 9 13.29 -3.61 -12.97
C LYS A 9 12.22 -3.12 -11.99
N THR A 10 11.20 -2.44 -12.51
CA THR A 10 10.09 -1.92 -11.70
C THR A 10 9.25 -3.07 -11.15
N THR A 11 8.95 -4.07 -11.96
CA THR A 11 8.25 -5.28 -11.54
C THR A 11 9.00 -6.01 -10.43
N TYR A 12 10.32 -6.14 -10.54
CA TYR A 12 11.15 -6.74 -9.50
C TYR A 12 11.10 -5.97 -8.18
N VAL A 13 11.20 -4.63 -8.23
CA VAL A 13 11.07 -3.78 -7.05
C VAL A 13 9.71 -3.97 -6.38
N VAL A 14 8.62 -3.99 -7.16
CA VAL A 14 7.27 -4.23 -6.64
C VAL A 14 7.16 -5.60 -5.96
N ILE A 15 7.71 -6.66 -6.56
CA ILE A 15 7.68 -8.01 -5.97
C ILE A 15 8.39 -8.03 -4.62
N VAL A 16 9.59 -7.43 -4.54
CA VAL A 16 10.36 -7.37 -3.29
C VAL A 16 9.63 -6.55 -2.23
N ASP A 17 9.06 -5.41 -2.60
CA ASP A 17 8.32 -4.53 -1.70
C ASP A 17 7.04 -5.20 -1.15
N VAL A 18 6.27 -5.87 -2.01
CA VAL A 18 5.10 -6.67 -1.58
C VAL A 18 5.51 -7.82 -0.66
N GLY A 19 6.62 -8.50 -0.96
CA GLY A 19 7.13 -9.57 -0.11
C GLY A 19 7.53 -9.06 1.28
N LEU A 20 8.30 -7.96 1.34
CA LEU A 20 8.75 -7.36 2.58
C LEU A 20 7.59 -6.79 3.41
N SER A 21 6.63 -6.14 2.76
CA SER A 21 5.45 -5.57 3.44
C SER A 21 4.55 -6.65 4.04
N LEU A 22 4.35 -7.79 3.36
CA LEU A 22 3.62 -8.93 3.92
C LEU A 22 4.33 -9.48 5.17
N LEU A 23 5.64 -9.73 5.08
CA LEU A 23 6.42 -10.24 6.22
C LEU A 23 6.39 -9.26 7.40
N ALA A 24 6.58 -7.97 7.13
CA ALA A 24 6.54 -6.93 8.15
C ALA A 24 5.14 -6.80 8.79
N GLY A 25 4.07 -6.82 7.98
CA GLY A 25 2.69 -6.74 8.46
C GLY A 25 2.32 -7.92 9.35
N PHE A 26 2.67 -9.15 8.95
CA PHE A 26 2.49 -10.34 9.78
C PHE A 26 3.31 -10.29 11.08
N PHE A 27 4.56 -9.85 10.99
CA PHE A 27 5.42 -9.70 12.17
C PHE A 27 4.82 -8.70 13.17
N ILE A 28 4.43 -7.50 12.71
CA ILE A 28 3.81 -6.48 13.56
C ILE A 28 2.50 -6.98 14.16
N ALA A 29 1.64 -7.62 13.36
CA ALA A 29 0.39 -8.18 13.87
C ALA A 29 0.65 -9.23 14.96
N SER A 30 1.65 -10.11 14.78
CA SER A 30 1.98 -11.15 15.74
C SER A 30 2.36 -10.63 17.14
N GLN A 31 2.85 -9.38 17.22
CA GLN A 31 3.14 -8.72 18.50
C GLN A 31 1.88 -8.40 19.32
N ALA A 32 0.70 -8.37 18.70
CA ALA A 32 -0.58 -8.17 19.38
C ALA A 32 -1.12 -9.45 20.06
N LEU A 33 -0.50 -10.61 19.83
CA LEU A 33 -0.89 -11.85 20.51
C LEU A 33 -0.54 -11.79 22.01
N PRO A 34 -1.36 -12.43 22.89
CA PRO A 34 -2.43 -13.38 22.58
C PRO A 34 -3.79 -12.75 22.25
N ASN A 35 -3.90 -11.41 22.17
CA ASN A 35 -5.14 -10.75 21.80
C ASN A 35 -5.45 -10.95 20.31
N THR A 36 -6.18 -12.02 20.00
CA THR A 36 -6.55 -12.40 18.63
C THR A 36 -7.43 -11.35 17.93
N GLY A 37 -8.25 -10.62 18.69
CA GLY A 37 -9.03 -9.51 18.16
C GLY A 37 -8.13 -8.40 17.61
N HIS A 38 -7.16 -7.96 18.42
CA HIS A 38 -6.19 -6.94 18.00
C HIS A 38 -5.31 -7.43 16.84
N PHE A 39 -4.84 -8.68 16.88
CA PHE A 39 -4.11 -9.31 15.78
C PHE A 39 -4.89 -9.24 14.44
N ILE A 40 -6.17 -9.62 14.43
CA ILE A 40 -7.01 -9.58 13.23
C ILE A 40 -7.22 -8.14 12.76
N THR A 41 -7.42 -7.19 13.70
CA THR A 41 -7.55 -5.77 13.36
C THR A 41 -6.31 -5.24 12.67
N VAL A 42 -5.11 -5.56 13.15
CA VAL A 42 -3.84 -5.12 12.53
C VAL A 42 -3.69 -5.72 11.13
N LEU A 43 -3.99 -7.02 10.95
CA LEU A 43 -3.95 -7.65 9.63
C LEU A 43 -4.96 -7.02 8.66
N ALA A 44 -6.20 -6.84 9.08
CA ALA A 44 -7.24 -6.22 8.26
C ALA A 44 -6.87 -4.77 7.88
N ALA A 45 -6.34 -3.99 8.82
CA ALA A 45 -5.87 -2.63 8.56
C ALA A 45 -4.72 -2.63 7.54
N SER A 46 -3.74 -3.52 7.70
CA SER A 46 -2.60 -3.62 6.78
C SER A 46 -3.03 -3.99 5.36
N PHE A 47 -3.98 -4.91 5.21
CA PHE A 47 -4.55 -5.29 3.91
C PHE A 47 -5.36 -4.15 3.27
N LEU A 48 -6.21 -3.47 4.05
CA LEU A 48 -7.03 -2.37 3.53
C LEU A 48 -6.19 -1.15 3.13
N ALA A 49 -5.03 -0.95 3.75
CA ALA A 49 -4.11 0.13 3.40
C ALA A 49 -3.56 0.01 1.96
N VAL A 50 -3.30 -1.22 1.49
CA VAL A 50 -2.79 -1.51 0.14
C VAL A 50 -3.89 -1.87 -0.87
N ALA A 51 -5.16 -1.93 -0.43
CA ALA A 51 -6.29 -2.26 -1.29
C ALA A 51 -6.39 -1.37 -2.55
N PRO A 52 -6.13 -0.05 -2.50
CA PRO A 52 -6.13 0.78 -3.70
C PRO A 52 -5.10 0.31 -4.74
N ASP A 53 -3.86 -0.02 -4.32
CA ASP A 53 -2.81 -0.51 -5.23
C ASP A 53 -3.17 -1.86 -5.86
N VAL A 54 -3.80 -2.74 -5.08
CA VAL A 54 -4.30 -4.03 -5.59
C VAL A 54 -5.37 -3.82 -6.66
N ILE A 55 -6.27 -2.84 -6.49
CA ILE A 55 -7.30 -2.48 -7.48
C ILE A 55 -6.68 -1.89 -8.75
N GLU A 56 -5.56 -1.18 -8.64
CA GLU A 56 -4.80 -0.65 -9.78
C GLU A 56 -4.01 -1.72 -10.55
N SER A 57 -3.58 -2.79 -9.87
CA SER A 57 -2.72 -3.83 -10.45
C SER A 57 -3.22 -4.45 -11.78
N PRO A 58 -4.54 -4.68 -12.03
CA PRO A 58 -5.05 -5.16 -13.32
C PRO A 58 -4.79 -4.20 -14.49
N TYR A 59 -4.75 -2.90 -14.22
CA TYR A 59 -4.49 -1.86 -15.20
C TYR A 59 -3.04 -1.92 -15.70
N TYR A 60 -2.08 -2.09 -14.77
CA TYR A 60 -0.64 -2.07 -15.09
C TYR A 60 -0.07 -3.45 -15.45
N PHE A 61 -0.50 -4.54 -14.80
CA PHE A 61 0.08 -5.87 -15.02
C PHE A 61 -0.69 -6.71 -16.04
N PHE A 62 -2.02 -6.56 -16.10
CA PHE A 62 -2.88 -7.47 -16.88
C PHE A 62 -3.45 -6.84 -18.16
N LYS A 63 -3.08 -5.59 -18.50
CA LYS A 63 -3.60 -4.82 -19.64
C LYS A 63 -5.14 -4.72 -19.68
N LYS A 64 -5.79 -4.88 -18.53
CA LYS A 64 -7.25 -4.83 -18.41
C LYS A 64 -7.68 -3.41 -18.04
N HIS A 65 -8.00 -2.64 -19.07
CA HIS A 65 -8.43 -1.25 -18.96
C HIS A 65 -9.94 -1.17 -18.77
N TYR A 66 -10.41 -1.41 -17.53
CA TYR A 66 -11.80 -1.15 -17.17
C TYR A 66 -11.96 0.34 -16.84
N LYS A 67 -12.98 1.00 -17.43
CA LYS A 67 -13.27 2.43 -17.18
C LYS A 67 -13.44 2.78 -15.69
N ILE A 68 -13.90 1.82 -14.88
CA ILE A 68 -14.04 2.00 -13.43
C ILE A 68 -12.67 2.13 -12.75
N ILE A 69 -11.70 1.30 -13.15
CA ILE A 69 -10.34 1.33 -12.60
C ILE A 69 -9.63 2.61 -13.05
N GLU A 70 -9.81 3.04 -14.30
CA GLU A 70 -9.29 4.33 -14.79
C GLU A 70 -9.82 5.51 -13.96
N LYS A 71 -11.14 5.56 -13.73
CA LYS A 71 -11.74 6.61 -12.89
C LYS A 71 -11.23 6.57 -11.44
N PHE A 72 -10.94 5.38 -10.92
CA PHE A 72 -10.37 5.21 -9.59
C PHE A 72 -8.92 5.72 -9.53
N ILE A 73 -8.09 5.39 -10.52
CA ILE A 73 -6.71 5.90 -10.66
C ILE A 73 -6.71 7.42 -10.77
N ASP A 74 -7.60 8.00 -11.59
CA ASP A 74 -7.71 9.45 -11.73
C ASP A 74 -8.13 10.12 -10.42
N PHE A 75 -9.02 9.49 -9.65
CA PHE A 75 -9.40 9.94 -8.32
C PHE A 75 -8.23 9.86 -7.32
N GLN A 76 -7.44 8.79 -7.33
CA GLN A 76 -6.26 8.69 -6.46
C GLN A 76 -5.23 9.76 -6.80
N ARG A 77 -4.93 9.96 -8.10
CA ARG A 77 -4.00 10.99 -8.56
C ARG A 77 -4.45 12.39 -8.19
N SER A 78 -5.75 12.69 -8.25
CA SER A 78 -6.25 14.02 -7.87
C SER A 78 -6.05 14.35 -6.39
N ILE A 79 -5.97 13.34 -5.52
CA ILE A 79 -5.69 13.51 -4.09
C ILE A 79 -4.17 13.53 -3.81
N GLN A 80 -3.37 12.82 -4.61
CA GLN A 80 -1.94 12.61 -4.35
C GLN A 80 -1.00 13.63 -5.03
N ASN A 81 -1.48 14.46 -5.97
CA ASN A 81 -0.60 15.19 -6.90
C ASN A 81 0.22 16.36 -6.32
N ASP A 82 -0.13 16.88 -5.14
CA ASP A 82 0.36 18.21 -4.71
C ASP A 82 1.27 18.22 -3.47
N ALA A 83 1.66 17.05 -2.93
CA ALA A 83 2.57 17.01 -1.79
C ALA A 83 4.04 17.11 -2.25
N SER A 84 4.75 18.17 -1.83
CA SER A 84 6.20 18.24 -2.02
C SER A 84 6.89 17.01 -1.38
N PRO A 85 7.99 16.49 -1.96
CA PRO A 85 8.66 15.29 -1.43
C PRO A 85 9.01 15.38 0.06
N VAL A 86 9.39 16.57 0.52
CA VAL A 86 9.72 16.82 1.93
C VAL A 86 8.50 16.67 2.83
N VAL A 87 7.37 17.29 2.45
CA VAL A 87 6.13 17.20 3.22
C VAL A 87 5.57 15.78 3.19
N GLY A 88 5.60 15.11 2.02
CA GLY A 88 5.14 13.73 1.87
C GLY A 88 5.92 12.74 2.73
N LEU A 89 7.26 12.84 2.74
CA LEU A 89 8.09 11.97 3.57
C LEU A 89 7.89 12.24 5.08
N LEU A 90 7.81 13.52 5.47
CA LEU A 90 7.57 13.88 6.87
C LEU A 90 6.23 13.32 7.37
N THR A 91 5.15 13.52 6.61
CA THR A 91 3.82 13.01 6.99
C THR A 91 3.79 11.49 7.00
N GLN A 92 4.44 10.82 6.03
CA GLN A 92 4.56 9.36 6.04
C GLN A 92 5.28 8.84 7.28
N VAL A 93 6.44 9.42 7.65
CA VAL A 93 7.17 9.02 8.86
C VAL A 93 6.33 9.22 10.11
N LEU A 94 5.63 10.35 10.23
CA LEU A 94 4.77 10.63 11.38
C LEU A 94 3.59 9.66 11.47
N VAL A 95 2.96 9.34 10.33
CA VAL A 95 1.85 8.37 10.26
C VAL A 95 2.33 6.97 10.65
N VAL A 96 3.48 6.53 10.13
CA VAL A 96 4.06 5.22 10.48
C VAL A 96 4.39 5.17 11.97
N ALA A 97 5.03 6.20 12.53
CA ALA A 97 5.37 6.26 13.94
C ALA A 97 4.12 6.24 14.84
N ALA A 98 3.09 7.03 14.48
CA ALA A 98 1.82 7.05 15.22
C ALA A 98 1.08 5.71 15.14
N ALA A 99 1.05 5.08 13.97
CA ALA A 99 0.43 3.77 13.78
C ALA A 99 1.14 2.69 14.61
N LEU A 100 2.47 2.64 14.57
CA LEU A 100 3.25 1.68 15.36
C LEU A 100 3.07 1.90 16.85
N TRP A 101 3.05 3.15 17.31
CA TRP A 101 2.80 3.44 18.72
C TRP A 101 1.41 2.98 19.16
N TRP A 102 0.38 3.19 18.33
CA TRP A 102 -0.98 2.76 18.65
C TRP A 102 -1.13 1.24 18.66
N VAL A 103 -0.52 0.54 17.71
CA VAL A 103 -0.62 -0.91 17.57
C VAL A 103 0.18 -1.66 18.63
N LEU A 104 1.34 -1.12 19.05
CA LEU A 104 2.22 -1.77 20.02
C LEU A 104 1.90 -1.44 21.49
N LYS A 105 0.92 -0.55 21.73
CA LYS A 105 0.44 -0.19 23.05
C LYS A 105 -0.77 -1.05 23.44
#